data_AF-A0A673FTB8-F1
#
_entry.id   AF-A0A673FTB8-F1
#
_cell.length_a   1.000
_cell.length_b   1.000
_cell.length_c   1.000
_cell.angle_alpha   90.00
_cell.angle_beta   90.00
_cell.angle_gamma   90.00
#
_symmetry.space_group_name_H-M   'P 1'
#
loop_
_entity.id
_entity.type
_entity.pdbx_description
1 polymer ?
#
loop_
_entity_poly.entity_id
_entity_poly.type
_entity_poly.pdbx_seq_one_letter_code
_entity_poly.pdbx_strand_id
1 'polypeptide(L)'
;MPAQRLQDCRSLHINEDNGRFLLLAVLIIVYMLCGAAVFSGIERPSELRAHGRWNRTLLNFSDTFNISLQDLSSFLKEYEAAIAAGVRVDALRPRWDFTGAFYFVGTVVST
;
A
#
# COMPACT_ATOMS: atom_id res chain seq x y z
N MET A 1 21.92 36.77 -49.97
CA MET A 1 22.33 35.56 -49.22
C MET A 1 21.23 35.29 -48.19
N PRO A 2 20.30 34.34 -48.42
CA PRO A 2 19.15 34.20 -47.54
C PRO A 2 19.48 33.29 -46.35
N ALA A 3 19.27 33.85 -45.17
CA ALA A 3 19.09 33.16 -43.91
C ALA A 3 17.70 32.48 -43.87
N GLN A 4 17.50 31.62 -42.87
CA GLN A 4 16.24 30.96 -42.46
C GLN A 4 15.84 29.70 -43.24
N ARG A 5 16.36 28.53 -42.86
CA ARG A 5 15.67 27.24 -43.11
C ARG A 5 16.15 26.08 -42.22
N LEU A 6 16.32 26.30 -40.91
CA LEU A 6 16.77 25.22 -40.01
C LEU A 6 16.24 25.31 -38.56
N GLN A 7 15.03 25.85 -38.34
CA GLN A 7 14.42 25.90 -36.99
C GLN A 7 13.04 25.24 -36.86
N ASP A 8 12.38 24.81 -37.95
CA ASP A 8 10.98 24.36 -37.90
C ASP A 8 10.75 22.88 -37.53
N CYS A 9 11.77 22.01 -37.58
CA CYS A 9 11.56 20.58 -37.30
C CYS A 9 11.58 20.22 -35.80
N ARG A 10 11.99 21.13 -34.91
CA ARG A 10 12.19 20.83 -33.48
C ARG A 10 10.99 21.16 -32.60
N SER A 11 10.15 22.13 -33.00
CA SER A 11 8.99 22.56 -32.22
C SER A 11 7.78 21.63 -32.40
N LEU A 12 7.60 21.08 -33.60
CA LEU A 12 6.49 20.15 -33.88
C LEU A 12 6.65 18.80 -33.14
N HIS A 13 7.89 18.32 -33.01
CA HIS A 13 8.21 17.05 -32.35
C HIS A 13 7.93 17.09 -30.83
N ILE A 14 8.22 18.22 -30.18
CA ILE A 14 7.97 18.42 -28.73
C ILE A 14 6.47 18.43 -28.41
N ASN A 15 5.62 18.99 -29.28
CA ASN A 15 4.16 19.03 -29.06
C ASN A 15 3.49 17.67 -29.29
N GLU A 16 3.95 16.90 -30.27
CA GLU A 16 3.50 15.51 -30.50
C GLU A 16 3.85 14.62 -29.31
N ASP A 17 5.09 14.71 -28.80
CA ASP A 17 5.53 13.95 -27.63
C ASP A 17 4.76 14.35 -26.37
N ASN A 18 4.59 15.65 -26.11
CA ASN A 18 3.78 16.14 -24.98
C ASN A 18 2.31 15.68 -25.08
N GLY A 19 1.75 15.66 -26.29
CA GLY A 19 0.42 15.12 -26.55
C GLY A 19 0.33 13.62 -26.26
N ARG A 20 1.35 12.84 -26.64
CA ARG A 20 1.46 11.41 -26.33
C ARG A 20 1.62 11.15 -24.84
N PHE A 21 2.45 11.93 -24.14
CA PHE A 21 2.59 11.84 -22.69
C PHE A 21 1.29 12.17 -21.98
N LEU A 22 0.57 13.21 -22.42
CA LEU A 22 -0.73 13.56 -21.86
C LEU A 22 -1.76 12.46 -22.12
N LEU A 23 -1.83 11.93 -23.34
CA LEU A 23 -2.71 10.81 -23.70
C LEU A 23 -2.40 9.57 -22.86
N LEU A 24 -1.12 9.24 -22.70
CA LEU A 24 -0.68 8.13 -21.86
C LEU A 24 -1.05 8.36 -20.40
N ALA A 25 -0.86 9.57 -19.87
CA ALA A 25 -1.25 9.92 -18.50
C ALA A 25 -2.76 9.76 -18.29
N VAL A 26 -3.59 10.22 -19.24
CA VAL A 26 -5.04 10.03 -19.20
C VAL A 26 -5.40 8.54 -19.24
N LEU A 27 -4.77 7.76 -20.12
CA LEU A 27 -4.99 6.32 -20.23
C LEU A 27 -4.60 5.59 -18.92
N ILE A 28 -3.49 5.98 -18.30
CA ILE A 28 -3.07 5.46 -16.99
C ILE A 28 -4.08 5.82 -15.90
N ILE A 29 -4.58 7.06 -15.87
CA ILE A 29 -5.60 7.47 -14.89
C ILE A 29 -6.87 6.63 -15.07
N VAL A 30 -7.34 6.45 -16.32
CA VAL A 30 -8.51 5.59 -16.60
C VAL A 30 -8.25 4.15 -16.15
N TYR A 31 -7.07 3.60 -16.44
CA TYR A 31 -6.68 2.27 -15.98
C TYR A 31 -6.69 2.16 -14.45
N MET A 32 -6.13 3.15 -13.74
CA MET A 32 -6.11 3.20 -12.28
C MET A 32 -7.53 3.30 -11.70
N LEU A 33 -8.42 4.09 -12.30
CA LEU A 33 -9.82 4.21 -11.88
C LEU A 33 -10.58 2.89 -12.08
N CYS A 34 -10.39 2.23 -13.23
CA CYS A 34 -10.96 0.90 -13.47
C CYS A 34 -10.43 -0.12 -12.46
N GLY A 35 -9.11 -0.15 -12.22
CA GLY A 35 -8.49 -1.00 -11.22
C GLY A 35 -9.06 -0.75 -9.82
N ALA A 36 -9.18 0.52 -9.41
CA ALA A 36 -9.77 0.89 -8.13
C ALA A 36 -11.22 0.43 -7.99
N ALA A 37 -12.04 0.57 -9.04
CA ALA A 37 -13.41 0.10 -9.03
C ALA A 37 -13.51 -1.43 -8.91
N VAL A 38 -12.68 -2.16 -9.66
CA VAL A 38 -12.63 -3.64 -9.62
C VAL A 38 -12.18 -4.12 -8.24
N PHE A 39 -11.06 -3.62 -7.73
CA PHE A 39 -10.56 -4.01 -6.40
C PHE A 39 -11.53 -3.60 -5.29
N SER A 40 -12.12 -2.40 -5.34
CA SER A 40 -13.12 -1.98 -4.36
C SER A 40 -14.36 -2.88 -4.39
N GLY A 41 -14.85 -3.25 -5.58
CA GLY A 41 -15.99 -4.15 -5.73
C GLY A 41 -15.73 -5.54 -5.16
N ILE A 42 -14.52 -6.07 -5.35
CA ILE A 42 -14.14 -7.43 -4.92
C ILE A 42 -13.76 -7.47 -3.43
N GLU A 43 -12.94 -6.53 -2.95
CA GLU A 43 -12.33 -6.59 -1.61
C GLU A 43 -13.18 -5.95 -0.52
N ARG A 44 -13.97 -4.91 -0.81
CA ARG A 44 -14.76 -4.21 0.22
C ARG A 44 -15.72 -5.12 0.99
N PRO A 45 -16.42 -6.11 0.37
CA PRO A 45 -17.24 -7.04 1.13
C PRO A 45 -16.44 -7.96 2.06
N SER A 46 -15.22 -8.34 1.69
CA SER A 46 -14.36 -9.20 2.53
C SER A 46 -13.85 -8.41 3.75
N GLU A 47 -13.46 -7.15 3.53
CA GLU A 47 -13.05 -6.18 4.54
C GLU A 47 -14.15 -5.95 5.59
N LEU A 48 -15.39 -5.65 5.15
CA LEU A 48 -16.52 -5.43 6.07
C LEU A 48 -16.83 -6.68 6.93
N ARG A 49 -16.72 -7.88 6.35
CA ARG A 49 -16.89 -9.14 7.11
C ARG A 49 -15.75 -9.35 8.10
N ALA A 50 -14.51 -8.98 7.75
CA ALA A 50 -13.38 -9.03 8.67
C ALA A 50 -13.59 -8.08 9.86
N HIS A 51 -14.00 -6.84 9.61
CA HIS A 51 -14.36 -5.88 10.67
C HIS A 51 -15.50 -6.39 11.55
N GLY A 52 -16.57 -6.93 10.97
CA GLY A 52 -17.68 -7.50 11.74
C GLY A 52 -17.25 -8.66 12.63
N ARG A 53 -16.41 -9.57 12.11
CA ARG A 53 -15.84 -10.68 12.90
C ARG A 53 -14.94 -10.16 14.02
N TRP A 54 -14.07 -9.21 13.72
CA TRP A 54 -13.18 -8.58 14.70
C TRP A 54 -13.95 -7.94 15.86
N ASN A 55 -14.95 -7.10 15.55
CA ASN A 55 -15.79 -6.46 16.57
C ASN A 55 -16.52 -7.49 17.43
N ARG A 56 -17.03 -8.57 16.83
CA ARG A 56 -17.67 -9.65 17.59
C ARG A 56 -16.69 -10.35 18.51
N THR A 57 -15.48 -10.66 18.05
CA THR A 57 -14.44 -11.26 18.89
C THR A 57 -14.08 -10.36 20.07
N LEU A 58 -13.93 -9.05 19.82
CA LEU A 58 -13.64 -8.07 20.88
C LEU A 58 -14.74 -7.99 21.94
N LEU A 59 -16.00 -7.85 21.50
CA LEU A 59 -17.14 -7.78 22.41
C LEU A 59 -17.29 -9.07 23.22
N ASN A 60 -17.19 -10.23 22.57
CA ASN A 60 -17.29 -11.52 23.24
C ASN A 60 -16.17 -11.70 24.26
N PHE A 61 -14.93 -11.30 23.94
CA PHE A 61 -13.81 -11.40 24.86
C PHE A 61 -13.97 -10.47 26.07
N SER A 62 -14.35 -9.21 25.82
CA SER A 62 -14.64 -8.23 26.86
C SER A 62 -15.73 -8.72 27.81
N ASP A 63 -16.82 -9.28 27.28
CA ASP A 63 -17.94 -9.82 28.08
C ASP A 63 -17.52 -11.08 28.86
N THR A 64 -16.86 -12.04 28.19
CA THR A 64 -16.44 -13.32 28.80
C THR A 64 -15.50 -13.11 30.00
N PHE A 65 -14.60 -12.13 29.91
CA PHE A 65 -13.60 -11.84 30.95
C PHE A 65 -13.94 -10.62 31.80
N ASN A 66 -15.11 -9.99 31.58
CA ASN A 66 -15.55 -8.77 32.27
C ASN A 66 -14.49 -7.63 32.25
N ILE A 67 -13.83 -7.46 31.10
CA ILE A 67 -12.81 -6.43 30.88
C ILE A 67 -13.48 -5.24 30.19
N SER A 68 -13.14 -4.01 30.59
CA SER A 68 -13.67 -2.84 29.91
C SER A 68 -13.20 -2.78 28.46
N LEU A 69 -14.10 -2.45 27.53
CA LEU A 69 -13.75 -2.32 26.11
C LEU A 69 -12.69 -1.24 25.89
N GLN A 70 -12.68 -0.21 26.72
CA GLN A 70 -11.70 0.87 26.63
C GLN A 70 -10.31 0.35 26.98
N ASP A 71 -10.15 -0.38 28.08
CA ASP A 71 -8.85 -0.92 28.49
C ASP A 71 -8.34 -1.95 27.48
N LEU A 72 -9.24 -2.82 26.99
CA LEU A 72 -8.92 -3.77 25.94
C LEU A 72 -8.47 -3.08 24.65
N SER A 73 -9.13 -1.99 24.25
CA SER A 73 -8.74 -1.21 23.08
C SER A 73 -7.40 -0.49 23.26
N SER A 74 -7.11 0.02 24.45
CA SER A 74 -5.83 0.67 24.77
C SER A 74 -4.69 -0.34 24.72
N PHE A 75 -4.88 -1.52 25.31
CA PHE A 75 -3.92 -2.61 25.24
C PHE A 75 -3.64 -3.05 23.79
N LEU A 76 -4.67 -3.18 22.96
CA LEU A 76 -4.49 -3.57 21.56
C LEU A 76 -3.76 -2.51 20.73
N LYS A 77 -3.90 -1.21 21.04
CA LYS A 77 -3.09 -0.15 20.42
C LYS A 77 -1.62 -0.26 20.80
N GLU A 78 -1.32 -0.57 22.06
CA GLU A 78 0.06 -0.81 22.49
C GLU A 78 0.65 -2.07 21.82
N TYR A 79 -0.15 -3.12 21.70
CA TYR A 79 0.24 -4.34 20.98
C TYR A 79 0.51 -4.08 19.49
N GLU A 80 -0.31 -3.27 18.83
CA GLU A 80 -0.09 -2.84 17.44
C GLU A 80 1.23 -2.06 17.30
N ALA A 81 1.51 -1.14 18.22
CA ALA A 81 2.77 -0.41 18.25
C ALA A 81 3.98 -1.34 18.47
N ALA A 82 3.86 -2.34 19.34
CA ALA A 82 4.90 -3.33 19.57
C ALA A 82 5.17 -4.19 18.32
N ILE A 83 4.13 -4.64 17.61
CA ILE A 83 4.28 -5.36 16.33
C ILE A 83 4.99 -4.48 15.29
N ALA A 84 4.60 -3.20 15.19
CA ALA A 84 5.24 -2.26 14.28
C ALA A 84 6.73 -2.06 14.60
N ALA A 85 7.10 -2.11 15.87
CA ALA A 85 8.50 -2.11 16.33
C ALA A 85 9.23 -3.45 16.10
N GLY A 86 8.54 -4.49 15.63
CA GLY A 86 9.12 -5.80 15.32
C GLY A 86 9.06 -6.81 16.47
N VAL A 87 8.33 -6.51 17.55
CA VAL A 87 8.08 -7.46 18.64
C VAL A 87 7.11 -8.53 18.16
N ARG A 88 7.51 -9.80 18.24
CA ARG A 88 6.69 -10.95 17.83
C ARG A 88 6.46 -11.87 19.02
N VAL A 89 5.22 -12.31 19.19
CA VAL A 89 4.81 -13.20 20.28
C VAL A 89 5.51 -14.56 20.17
N ASP A 90 5.69 -15.08 18.94
CA ASP A 90 6.30 -16.39 18.67
C ASP A 90 7.64 -16.28 17.93
N ALA A 91 8.59 -15.51 18.47
CA ALA A 91 9.91 -15.36 17.86
C ALA A 91 10.85 -16.51 18.27
N LEU A 92 10.88 -17.62 17.52
CA LEU A 92 11.93 -18.64 17.69
C LEU A 92 13.33 -18.13 17.29
N ARG A 93 13.40 -17.07 16.47
CA ARG A 93 14.64 -16.47 15.95
C ARG A 93 14.48 -14.96 15.71
N PRO A 94 15.48 -14.12 16.02
CA PRO A 94 15.44 -12.68 15.75
C PRO A 94 15.34 -12.38 14.24
N ARG A 95 14.45 -11.45 13.84
CA ARG A 95 14.25 -11.06 12.42
C ARG A 95 15.50 -10.47 11.77
N TRP A 96 16.28 -9.71 12.55
CA TRP A 96 17.46 -8.97 12.09
C TRP A 96 18.77 -9.68 12.43
N ASP A 97 18.75 -11.01 12.52
CA ASP A 97 20.00 -11.75 12.52
C ASP A 97 20.66 -11.78 11.14
N PHE A 98 21.88 -12.32 11.05
CA PHE A 98 22.65 -12.24 9.82
C PHE A 98 21.91 -12.80 8.59
N THR A 99 21.26 -13.96 8.71
CA THR A 99 20.52 -14.56 7.57
C THR A 99 19.26 -13.76 7.22
N GLY A 100 18.54 -13.22 8.21
CA GLY A 100 17.38 -12.38 7.97
C GLY A 100 17.77 -11.05 7.31
N ALA A 101 18.86 -10.44 7.77
CA ALA A 101 19.44 -9.23 7.18
C ALA A 101 19.94 -9.49 5.74
N PHE A 102 20.63 -10.62 5.52
CA PHE A 102 21.10 -11.01 4.18
C PHE A 102 19.92 -11.21 3.20
N TYR A 103 18.86 -11.91 3.62
CA TYR A 103 17.63 -12.03 2.83
C TYR A 103 17.00 -10.68 2.53
N PHE A 104 16.90 -9.79 3.53
CA PHE A 104 16.33 -8.45 3.36
C PHE A 104 17.09 -7.62 2.30
N VAL A 105 18.43 -7.60 2.35
CA VAL A 105 19.24 -6.93 1.33
C VAL A 105 18.96 -7.51 -0.06
N GLY A 106 18.75 -8.83 -0.17
CA GLY A 106 18.35 -9.48 -1.42
C GLY A 106 17.05 -8.90 -2.01
N THR A 107 16.05 -8.60 -1.18
CA THR A 107 14.78 -7.99 -1.64
C THR A 107 14.95 -6.55 -2.14
N VAL A 108 15.92 -5.80 -1.59
CA VAL A 108 16.23 -4.42 -2.01
C VAL A 108 16.95 -4.40 -3.36
N VAL A 109 17.81 -5.37 -3.63
CA VAL A 109 18.56 -5.43 -4.89
C VAL A 109 17.68 -5.95 -6.04
N SER A 110 16.63 -6.72 -5.76
CA SER A 110 15.81 -7.36 -6.79
C SER A 110 14.83 -6.43 -7.53
N THR A 111 14.54 -5.24 -7.01
CA THR A 111 13.53 -4.29 -7.55
C THR A 111 13.83 -2.88 -7.06
#